data_AF-A0A2K2UF66-F1
#
_entry.id   AF-A0A2K2UF66-F1
#
_cell.length_a   1.000
_cell.length_b   1.000
_cell.length_c   1.000
_cell.angle_alpha   90.00
_cell.angle_beta   90.00
_cell.angle_gamma   90.00
#
_symmetry.space_group_name_H-M   'P 1'
#
loop_
_entity.id
_entity.type
_entity.pdbx_description
1 polymer ?
#
loop_
_entity_poly.entity_id
_entity_poly.type
_entity_poly.pdbx_seq_one_letter_code
_entity_poly.pdbx_strand_id
1 'polypeptide(L)'
;MTTARKVVLIVATVMLVGGSALALGAFTLADFRFENLSNTTRDWVSSTQTLSTEAEAPHTAVVVRDASESVRFEPADGDAFEITYWTSSEKTVDVVDEGGVLEITGQGTSLTGLMIMKVDFQDRTTVVKVPRGYTGSITVETSGGNVDVANLDDLGTVSLTASSGSLSLMRTSAETVGLRTSSGSINATGVDAESFSAWTSSGSLSLDDVEGATVETSTSSGYQYLDEVRATTLDIRCSSGSIDAVGLDATEAVLEASSGRVAASFTGFATDYDIAASSTSGSVDAPAGTIGADKRIVVRTTSGSVDLSFDRGASAGAANRGDNTAPGGASRNGADIPAAPAAPAAPAAPATS
;
A
#
# COMPACT_ATOMS: atom_id res chain seq x y z
N MET A 1 -22.19 31.53 -33.57
CA MET A 1 -22.33 31.59 -32.10
C MET A 1 -23.47 32.51 -31.74
N THR A 2 -24.44 32.04 -30.94
CA THR A 2 -25.55 32.88 -30.48
C THR A 2 -25.05 33.97 -29.53
N THR A 3 -25.73 35.12 -29.49
CA THR A 3 -25.39 36.25 -28.60
C THR A 3 -25.27 35.81 -27.14
N ALA A 4 -26.13 34.89 -26.70
CA ALA A 4 -26.06 34.27 -25.38
C ALA A 4 -24.74 33.52 -25.11
N ARG A 5 -24.24 32.72 -26.08
CA ARG A 5 -22.95 32.02 -25.92
C ARG A 5 -21.77 32.99 -25.78
N LYS A 6 -21.79 34.12 -26.49
CA LYS A 6 -20.74 35.14 -26.37
C LYS A 6 -20.75 35.82 -25.00
N VAL A 7 -21.93 36.18 -24.49
CA VAL A 7 -22.06 36.81 -23.16
C VAL A 7 -21.57 35.87 -22.05
N VAL A 8 -21.95 34.59 -22.10
CA VAL A 8 -21.48 33.59 -21.12
C VAL A 8 -19.95 33.46 -21.13
N LEU A 9 -19.34 33.42 -22.33
CA LEU A 9 -17.89 33.26 -22.46
C LEU A 9 -17.11 34.48 -21.96
N ILE A 10 -17.65 35.69 -22.16
CA ILE A 10 -17.10 36.94 -21.61
C ILE A 10 -17.17 36.92 -20.08
N VAL A 11 -18.32 36.58 -19.50
CA VAL A 11 -18.50 36.51 -18.04
C VAL A 11 -17.57 35.48 -17.41
N ALA A 12 -17.44 34.29 -18.01
CA ALA A 12 -16.53 33.25 -17.56
C ALA A 12 -15.06 33.71 -17.58
N THR A 13 -14.66 34.42 -18.64
CA THR A 13 -13.28 34.95 -18.75
C THR A 13 -13.00 36.01 -17.68
N VAL A 14 -13.96 36.91 -17.43
CA VAL A 14 -13.83 37.93 -16.37
C VAL A 14 -13.73 37.29 -14.99
N MET A 15 -14.54 36.25 -14.71
CA MET A 15 -14.46 35.49 -13.46
C MET A 15 -13.12 34.77 -13.30
N LEU A 16 -12.61 34.14 -14.36
CA LEU A 16 -11.31 33.45 -14.32
C LEU A 16 -10.16 34.42 -14.08
N VAL A 17 -10.13 35.55 -14.81
CA VAL A 17 -9.07 36.55 -14.69
C VAL A 17 -9.14 37.27 -13.34
N GLY A 18 -10.35 37.64 -12.90
CA GLY A 18 -10.57 38.23 -11.58
C GLY A 18 -10.20 37.29 -10.44
N GLY A 19 -10.58 36.01 -10.55
CA GLY A 19 -10.20 34.97 -9.60
C GLY A 19 -8.68 34.73 -9.56
N SER A 20 -8.03 34.72 -10.72
CA SER A 20 -6.56 34.57 -10.82
C SER A 20 -5.82 35.78 -10.22
N ALA A 21 -6.31 37.00 -10.44
CA ALA A 21 -5.74 38.20 -9.86
C ALA A 21 -5.90 38.24 -8.34
N LEU A 22 -7.05 37.80 -7.81
CA LEU A 22 -7.28 37.62 -6.37
C LEU A 22 -6.35 36.55 -5.79
N ALA A 23 -6.20 35.41 -6.46
CA ALA A 23 -5.31 34.34 -6.03
C ALA A 23 -3.84 34.78 -6.01
N LEU A 24 -3.38 35.48 -7.06
CA LEU A 24 -2.02 36.05 -7.11
C LEU A 24 -1.82 37.12 -6.04
N GLY A 25 -2.80 37.98 -5.79
CA GLY A 25 -2.76 38.97 -4.71
C GLY A 25 -2.73 38.34 -3.31
N ALA A 26 -3.47 37.26 -3.09
CA ALA A 26 -3.40 36.50 -1.85
C ALA A 26 -2.06 35.77 -1.70
N PHE A 27 -1.50 35.23 -2.80
CA PHE A 27 -0.22 34.54 -2.78
C PHE A 27 0.98 35.48 -2.59
N THR A 28 0.91 36.70 -3.13
CA THR A 28 1.92 37.74 -2.85
C THR A 28 1.86 38.21 -1.39
N LEU A 29 0.66 38.32 -0.81
CA LEU A 29 0.49 38.60 0.62
C LEU A 29 0.99 37.45 1.50
N ALA A 30 0.97 36.21 1.00
CA ALA A 30 1.55 35.04 1.64
C ALA A 30 3.08 34.91 1.40
N ASP A 31 3.74 35.92 0.83
CA ASP A 31 5.17 35.94 0.53
C ASP A 31 5.61 34.77 -0.38
N PHE A 32 4.73 34.36 -1.29
CA PHE A 32 4.93 33.22 -2.20
C PHE A 32 5.22 31.88 -1.51
N ARG A 33 4.89 31.77 -0.22
CA ARG A 33 5.04 30.54 0.59
C ARG A 33 3.68 29.94 0.86
N PHE A 34 3.47 28.71 0.41
CA PHE A 34 2.21 28.00 0.65
C PHE A 34 1.97 27.78 2.15
N GLU A 35 3.02 27.67 2.96
CA GLU A 35 2.93 27.53 4.41
C GLU A 35 2.27 28.75 5.09
N ASN A 36 2.40 29.95 4.50
CA ASN A 36 1.79 31.17 5.02
C ASN A 36 0.30 31.31 4.65
N LEU A 37 -0.21 30.45 3.76
CA LEU A 37 -1.64 30.32 3.48
C LEU A 37 -2.34 29.36 4.45
N SER A 38 -1.58 28.67 5.33
CA SER A 38 -2.19 27.79 6.32
C SER A 38 -3.01 28.58 7.33
N ASN A 39 -4.26 28.16 7.54
CA ASN A 39 -5.16 28.72 8.55
C ASN A 39 -5.22 27.82 9.80
N THR A 40 -4.13 27.10 10.08
CA THR A 40 -3.95 26.31 11.31
C THR A 40 -3.11 27.11 12.31
N THR A 41 -3.30 26.86 13.61
CA THR A 41 -2.52 27.56 14.63
C THR A 41 -1.04 27.19 14.49
N ARG A 42 -0.13 28.16 14.62
CA ARG A 42 1.33 27.97 14.37
C ARG A 42 2.09 27.42 15.60
N ASP A 43 1.37 26.86 16.57
CA ASP A 43 1.86 26.46 17.89
C ASP A 43 2.09 24.94 18.02
N TRP A 44 2.37 24.29 16.90
CA TRP A 44 2.68 22.87 16.88
C TRP A 44 4.08 22.60 17.44
N VAL A 45 4.18 21.63 18.34
CA VAL A 45 5.42 21.19 18.98
C VAL A 45 5.54 19.68 18.82
N SER A 46 6.67 19.20 18.32
CA SER A 46 7.02 17.78 18.33
C SER A 46 7.59 17.40 19.69
N SER A 47 7.14 16.27 20.22
CA SER A 47 7.68 15.65 21.43
C SER A 47 8.13 14.24 21.08
N THR A 48 9.32 13.87 21.55
CA THR A 48 9.85 12.51 21.43
C THR A 48 9.99 11.91 22.82
N GLN A 49 9.40 10.74 23.03
CA GLN A 49 9.47 9.96 24.25
C GLN A 49 10.12 8.62 23.95
N THR A 50 11.18 8.29 24.67
CA THR A 50 11.80 6.96 24.66
C THR A 50 11.34 6.22 25.91
N LEU A 51 10.77 5.03 25.73
CA LEU A 51 10.31 4.18 26.84
C LEU A 51 11.46 3.34 27.41
N SER A 52 11.16 2.61 28.49
CA SER A 52 12.05 1.58 29.01
C SER A 52 12.30 0.49 27.96
N THR A 53 13.43 -0.20 28.07
CA THR A 53 13.76 -1.29 27.13
C THR A 53 12.80 -2.47 27.29
N GLU A 54 12.52 -3.18 26.20
CA GLU A 54 11.68 -4.39 26.21
C GLU A 54 12.24 -5.49 27.10
N ALA A 55 13.56 -5.54 27.28
CA ALA A 55 14.19 -6.44 28.26
C ALA A 55 13.79 -6.15 29.73
N GLU A 56 13.37 -4.92 30.05
CA GLU A 56 13.00 -4.48 31.39
C GLU A 56 11.48 -4.42 31.59
N ALA A 57 10.75 -3.95 30.58
CA ALA A 57 9.30 -3.83 30.60
C ALA A 57 8.73 -4.34 29.25
N PRO A 58 8.50 -5.66 29.10
CA PRO A 58 8.02 -6.21 27.84
C PRO A 58 6.58 -5.79 27.57
N HIS A 59 6.34 -5.26 26.38
CA HIS A 59 5.00 -4.93 25.91
C HIS A 59 4.38 -6.13 25.17
N THR A 60 3.07 -6.26 25.30
CA THR A 60 2.26 -7.28 24.60
C THR A 60 1.37 -6.68 23.53
N ALA A 61 1.07 -5.38 23.65
CA ALA A 61 0.23 -4.65 22.70
C ALA A 61 0.66 -3.19 22.58
N VAL A 62 0.60 -2.66 21.37
CA VAL A 62 0.71 -1.25 21.05
C VAL A 62 -0.59 -0.82 20.38
N VAL A 63 -1.25 0.19 20.93
CA VAL A 63 -2.54 0.70 20.47
C VAL A 63 -2.41 2.19 20.16
N VAL A 64 -2.70 2.60 18.93
CA VAL A 64 -2.68 4.00 18.51
C VAL A 64 -4.07 4.41 18.06
N ARG A 65 -4.62 5.47 18.66
CA ARG A 65 -5.93 6.02 18.33
C ARG A 65 -5.77 7.50 17.98
N ASP A 66 -6.04 7.88 16.73
CA ASP A 66 -5.96 9.27 16.31
C ASP A 66 -7.19 9.70 15.49
N ALA A 67 -7.60 10.96 15.60
CA ALA A 67 -8.72 11.45 14.81
C ALA A 67 -8.32 11.84 13.38
N SER A 68 -7.10 12.31 13.14
CA SER A 68 -6.77 13.02 11.89
C SER A 68 -5.38 12.79 11.35
N GLU A 69 -4.39 12.57 12.21
CA GLU A 69 -2.99 12.51 11.79
C GLU A 69 -2.58 11.11 11.36
N SER A 70 -1.61 11.07 10.45
CA SER A 70 -1.02 9.82 9.99
C SER A 70 -0.22 9.16 11.11
N VAL A 71 -0.10 7.84 11.04
CA VAL A 71 0.68 7.03 11.97
C VAL A 71 1.66 6.19 11.17
N ARG A 72 2.93 6.17 11.58
CA ARG A 72 3.97 5.38 10.94
C ARG A 72 4.70 4.52 11.96
N PHE A 73 4.80 3.24 11.69
CA PHE A 73 5.60 2.29 12.43
C PHE A 73 6.86 1.94 11.63
N GLU A 74 8.01 2.07 12.26
CA GLU A 74 9.31 1.73 11.70
C GLU A 74 10.16 0.98 12.74
N PRO A 75 11.14 0.17 12.34
CA PRO A 75 12.00 -0.51 13.30
C PRO A 75 12.87 0.50 14.05
N ALA A 76 13.03 0.30 15.35
CA ALA A 76 13.99 1.02 16.18
C ALA A 76 15.41 0.49 15.97
N ASP A 77 16.40 1.37 16.15
CA ASP A 77 17.83 0.98 16.18
C ASP A 77 18.22 0.26 17.48
N GLY A 78 17.41 0.42 18.54
CA GLY A 78 17.63 -0.15 19.86
C GLY A 78 16.47 -1.04 20.35
N ASP A 79 16.55 -1.44 21.61
CA ASP A 79 15.59 -2.34 22.27
C ASP A 79 14.47 -1.59 23.02
N ALA A 80 14.26 -0.31 22.70
CA ALA A 80 13.25 0.53 23.34
C ALA A 80 12.33 1.15 22.29
N PHE A 81 11.06 1.30 22.66
CA PHE A 81 10.12 2.06 21.86
C PHE A 81 10.49 3.56 21.87
N GLU A 82 10.48 4.19 20.69
CA GLU A 82 10.61 5.64 20.56
C GLU A 82 9.36 6.19 19.88
N ILE A 83 8.65 7.10 20.55
CA ILE A 83 7.41 7.67 20.06
C ILE A 83 7.65 9.14 19.79
N THR A 84 7.41 9.58 18.55
CA THR A 84 7.44 11.00 18.18
C THR A 84 6.04 11.42 17.76
N TYR A 85 5.47 12.39 18.47
CA TYR A 85 4.12 12.88 18.25
C TYR A 85 4.06 14.41 18.27
N TRP A 86 2.97 14.97 17.74
CA TRP A 86 2.77 16.41 17.61
C TRP A 86 1.59 16.90 18.43
N THR A 87 1.81 17.94 19.23
CA THR A 87 0.79 18.60 20.07
C THR A 87 0.65 20.07 19.72
N SER A 88 -0.52 20.66 19.96
CA SER A 88 -0.80 22.10 19.83
C SER A 88 -1.92 22.51 20.78
N SER A 89 -2.30 23.79 20.80
CA SER A 89 -3.50 24.24 21.54
C SER A 89 -4.80 23.60 21.06
N GLU A 90 -4.85 23.08 19.83
CA GLU A 90 -6.01 22.39 19.26
C GLU A 90 -5.90 20.86 19.34
N LYS A 91 -4.74 20.30 19.73
CA LYS A 91 -4.51 18.86 19.78
C LYS A 91 -3.66 18.43 20.98
N THR A 92 -4.21 17.52 21.78
CA THR A 92 -3.49 16.83 22.85
C THR A 92 -3.20 15.38 22.46
N VAL A 93 -2.09 14.85 22.96
CA VAL A 93 -1.71 13.44 22.80
C VAL A 93 -1.40 12.89 24.18
N ASP A 94 -2.11 11.83 24.57
CA ASP A 94 -1.90 11.11 25.80
C ASP A 94 -1.19 9.79 25.49
N VAL A 95 -0.05 9.55 26.14
CA VAL A 95 0.72 8.31 26.04
C VAL A 95 0.63 7.60 27.39
N VAL A 96 0.03 6.42 27.40
CA VAL A 96 -0.17 5.59 28.60
C VAL A 96 0.56 4.27 28.40
N ASP A 97 1.46 3.94 29.31
CA ASP A 97 2.15 2.65 29.38
C ASP A 97 1.76 2.00 30.70
N GLU A 98 0.77 1.12 30.66
CA GLU A 98 0.26 0.40 31.82
C GLU A 98 -0.04 -1.06 31.48
N GLY A 99 0.42 -1.97 32.34
CA GLY A 99 0.09 -3.40 32.21
C GLY A 99 0.67 -4.08 30.97
N GLY A 100 1.75 -3.55 30.39
CA GLY A 100 2.37 -4.07 29.16
C GLY A 100 1.59 -3.71 27.90
N VAL A 101 0.73 -2.69 27.96
CA VAL A 101 0.03 -2.11 26.81
C VAL A 101 0.45 -0.65 26.68
N LEU A 102 1.00 -0.32 25.51
CA LEU A 102 1.33 1.05 25.14
C LEU A 102 0.17 1.64 24.35
N GLU A 103 -0.58 2.56 24.95
CA GLU A 103 -1.70 3.27 24.33
C GLU A 103 -1.33 4.72 24.03
N ILE A 104 -1.46 5.13 22.76
CA ILE A 104 -1.23 6.49 22.28
C ILE A 104 -2.55 7.04 21.74
N THR A 105 -3.11 8.05 22.40
CA THR A 105 -4.40 8.65 22.02
C THR A 105 -4.24 10.11 21.65
N GLY A 106 -4.50 10.46 20.38
CA GLY A 106 -4.53 11.83 19.86
C GLY A 106 -5.94 12.38 19.77
N GLN A 107 -6.22 13.46 20.51
CA GLN A 107 -7.53 14.14 20.51
C GLN A 107 -7.40 15.55 19.97
N GLY A 108 -8.17 15.85 18.91
CA GLY A 108 -8.28 17.19 18.35
C GLY A 108 -9.57 17.88 18.79
N THR A 109 -9.51 19.14 19.20
CA THR A 109 -10.69 20.01 19.33
C THR A 109 -10.96 20.71 18.01
N SER A 110 -12.00 20.28 17.28
CA SER A 110 -12.47 21.02 16.11
C SER A 110 -13.20 22.28 16.58
N LEU A 111 -12.56 23.45 16.46
CA LEU A 111 -13.21 24.73 16.74
C LEU A 111 -14.36 24.94 15.75
N THR A 112 -15.57 24.85 16.31
CA THR A 112 -16.85 25.01 15.65
C THR A 112 -17.05 26.49 15.29
N GLY A 113 -16.60 26.91 14.10
CA GLY A 113 -16.78 28.30 13.69
C GLY A 113 -16.33 28.55 12.25
N LEU A 114 -17.29 28.50 11.33
CA LEU A 114 -17.15 28.70 9.88
C LEU A 114 -16.43 27.56 9.14
N MET A 115 -17.13 26.88 8.22
CA MET A 115 -16.55 25.93 7.25
C MET A 115 -15.61 26.67 6.27
N ILE A 116 -14.40 26.97 6.72
CA ILE A 116 -13.29 27.37 5.85
C ILE A 116 -12.45 26.11 5.65
N MET A 117 -12.14 25.74 4.40
CA MET A 117 -11.24 24.61 4.15
C MET A 117 -9.89 24.90 4.82
N LYS A 118 -9.56 24.17 5.89
CA LYS A 118 -8.26 24.23 6.54
C LYS A 118 -7.25 23.61 5.57
N VAL A 119 -6.33 24.42 5.08
CA VAL A 119 -5.19 23.97 4.27
C VAL A 119 -3.98 23.89 5.18
N ASP A 120 -3.40 22.71 5.29
CA ASP A 120 -2.24 22.43 6.12
C ASP A 120 -1.17 21.72 5.29
N PHE A 121 0.09 22.08 5.51
CA PHE A 121 1.23 21.64 4.70
C PHE A 121 2.37 21.04 5.56
N GLN A 122 2.18 20.91 6.87
CA GLN A 122 3.17 20.30 7.76
C GLN A 122 2.88 18.80 7.94
N ASP A 123 3.90 17.97 7.77
CA ASP A 123 3.82 16.54 8.08
C ASP A 123 3.85 16.37 9.61
N ARG A 124 2.71 15.96 10.18
CA ARG A 124 2.50 15.74 11.62
C ARG A 124 2.29 14.26 11.94
N THR A 125 2.85 13.40 11.10
CA THR A 125 2.80 11.95 11.31
C THR A 125 3.34 11.57 12.69
N THR A 126 2.56 10.80 13.44
CA THR A 126 3.02 10.15 14.67
C THR A 126 3.90 8.97 14.29
N VAL A 127 5.17 8.99 14.69
CA VAL A 127 6.12 7.92 14.38
C VAL A 127 6.35 7.09 15.63
N VAL A 128 6.11 5.78 15.54
CA VAL A 128 6.38 4.81 16.59
C VAL A 128 7.49 3.90 16.10
N LYS A 129 8.68 4.05 16.68
CA LYS A 129 9.78 3.11 16.44
C LYS A 129 9.62 1.90 17.32
N VAL A 130 9.55 0.73 16.70
CA VAL A 130 9.29 -0.56 17.36
C VAL A 130 10.59 -1.36 17.45
N PRO A 131 10.98 -1.85 18.63
CA PRO A 131 12.11 -2.76 18.77
C PRO A 131 11.96 -3.97 17.86
N ARG A 132 13.04 -4.36 17.17
CA ARG A 132 12.98 -5.48 16.21
C ARG A 132 12.62 -6.83 16.82
N GLY A 133 12.83 -7.00 18.13
CA GLY A 133 12.45 -8.22 18.85
C GLY A 133 11.00 -8.22 19.37
N TYR A 134 10.23 -7.18 19.08
CA TYR A 134 8.85 -7.10 19.52
C TYR A 134 7.98 -8.08 18.73
N THR A 135 7.26 -8.94 19.46
CA THR A 135 6.39 -9.99 18.90
C THR A 135 4.92 -9.80 19.30
N GLY A 136 4.59 -8.67 19.93
CA GLY A 136 3.25 -8.39 20.40
C GLY A 136 2.30 -7.94 19.28
N SER A 137 1.17 -7.37 19.69
CA SER A 137 0.15 -6.87 18.77
C SER A 137 0.30 -5.38 18.47
N ILE A 138 -0.06 -4.96 17.26
CA ILE A 138 -0.14 -3.56 16.83
C ILE A 138 -1.58 -3.29 16.38
N THR A 139 -2.25 -2.36 17.05
CA THR A 139 -3.59 -1.92 16.68
C THR A 139 -3.57 -0.42 16.41
N VAL A 140 -4.08 -0.01 15.25
CA VAL A 140 -4.16 1.40 14.86
C VAL A 140 -5.58 1.72 14.42
N GLU A 141 -6.14 2.78 14.98
CA GLU A 141 -7.44 3.32 14.59
C GLU A 141 -7.29 4.81 14.27
N THR A 142 -7.61 5.18 13.03
CA THR A 142 -7.61 6.57 12.59
C THR A 142 -8.85 6.93 11.79
N SER A 143 -9.31 8.18 11.85
CA SER A 143 -10.41 8.61 10.96
C SER A 143 -9.86 9.13 9.62
N GLY A 144 -8.87 10.02 9.65
CA GLY A 144 -8.36 10.69 8.44
C GLY A 144 -6.93 10.34 8.03
N GLY A 145 -6.08 9.94 8.97
CA GLY A 145 -4.65 9.79 8.74
C GLY A 145 -4.31 8.52 7.96
N ASN A 146 -3.19 8.55 7.22
CA ASN A 146 -2.64 7.34 6.64
C ASN A 146 -1.96 6.50 7.71
N VAL A 147 -1.96 5.18 7.56
CA VAL A 147 -1.23 4.28 8.45
C VAL A 147 -0.21 3.50 7.65
N ASP A 148 1.06 3.67 8.00
CA ASP A 148 2.18 2.98 7.38
C ASP A 148 2.86 2.08 8.41
N VAL A 149 2.99 0.79 8.11
CA VAL A 149 3.75 -0.17 8.93
C VAL A 149 4.77 -0.83 8.01
N ALA A 150 6.06 -0.77 8.38
CA ALA A 150 7.11 -1.28 7.52
C ALA A 150 8.27 -1.95 8.26
N ASN A 151 8.78 -3.04 7.70
CA ASN A 151 10.01 -3.75 8.14
C ASN A 151 9.93 -4.23 9.60
N LEU A 152 8.83 -4.88 9.96
CA LEU A 152 8.62 -5.49 11.27
C LEU A 152 8.30 -6.97 11.08
N ASP A 153 8.93 -7.84 11.85
CA ASP A 153 8.83 -9.28 11.67
C ASP A 153 8.33 -9.94 12.97
N ASP A 154 7.77 -11.14 12.86
CA ASP A 154 7.36 -12.02 13.95
C ASP A 154 6.30 -11.42 14.90
N LEU A 155 5.41 -10.57 14.37
CA LEU A 155 4.34 -9.95 15.14
C LEU A 155 3.20 -10.95 15.43
N GLY A 156 2.54 -10.82 16.58
CA GLY A 156 1.35 -11.64 16.87
C GLY A 156 0.14 -11.17 16.06
N THR A 157 -0.18 -9.88 16.07
CA THR A 157 -1.35 -9.36 15.35
C THR A 157 -1.12 -7.94 14.86
N VAL A 158 -1.50 -7.65 13.62
CA VAL A 158 -1.50 -6.29 13.05
C VAL A 158 -2.92 -5.96 12.61
N SER A 159 -3.56 -5.00 13.28
CA SER A 159 -4.92 -4.54 12.99
C SER A 159 -4.94 -3.05 12.69
N LEU A 160 -5.08 -2.66 11.42
CA LEU A 160 -5.09 -1.28 10.99
C LEU A 160 -6.50 -0.90 10.49
N THR A 161 -7.10 0.11 11.11
CA THR A 161 -8.42 0.62 10.74
C THR A 161 -8.37 2.11 10.46
N ALA A 162 -8.86 2.50 9.28
CA ALA A 162 -9.05 3.88 8.88
C ALA A 162 -10.49 4.17 8.45
N SER A 163 -10.98 5.40 8.56
CA SER A 163 -12.22 5.79 7.84
C SER A 163 -11.89 6.20 6.40
N SER A 164 -11.01 7.18 6.22
CA SER A 164 -10.67 7.75 4.91
C SER A 164 -9.18 7.63 4.55
N GLY A 165 -8.32 7.34 5.53
CA GLY A 165 -6.89 7.18 5.32
C GLY A 165 -6.54 5.91 4.56
N SER A 166 -5.40 5.95 3.88
CA SER A 166 -4.81 4.77 3.23
C SER A 166 -4.01 3.95 4.23
N LEU A 167 -4.04 2.63 4.05
CA LEU A 167 -3.31 1.67 4.87
C LEU A 167 -2.20 1.06 4.03
N SER A 168 -0.98 1.06 4.56
CA SER A 168 0.19 0.51 3.91
C SER A 168 0.92 -0.44 4.85
N LEU A 169 1.13 -1.68 4.39
CA LEU A 169 1.88 -2.70 5.10
C LEU A 169 3.01 -3.20 4.20
N MET A 170 4.26 -3.05 4.62
CA MET A 170 5.42 -3.35 3.77
C MET A 170 6.44 -4.21 4.50
N ARG A 171 6.87 -5.33 3.89
CA ARG A 171 7.91 -6.23 4.45
C ARG A 171 7.60 -6.56 5.90
N THR A 172 6.46 -7.20 6.13
CA THR A 172 5.97 -7.47 7.48
C THR A 172 5.55 -8.93 7.62
N SER A 173 5.98 -9.59 8.70
CA SER A 173 5.47 -10.90 9.07
C SER A 173 4.66 -10.86 10.37
N ALA A 174 3.50 -11.53 10.38
CA ALA A 174 2.64 -11.60 11.56
C ALA A 174 1.75 -12.85 11.57
N GLU A 175 1.34 -13.36 12.73
CA GLU A 175 0.35 -14.47 12.76
C GLU A 175 -0.99 -14.04 12.16
N THR A 176 -1.51 -12.86 12.53
CA THR A 176 -2.76 -12.32 11.96
C THR A 176 -2.62 -10.88 11.47
N VAL A 177 -3.10 -10.60 10.27
CA VAL A 177 -3.17 -9.27 9.65
C VAL A 177 -4.61 -8.91 9.30
N GLY A 178 -5.06 -7.74 9.74
CA GLY A 178 -6.38 -7.18 9.44
C GLY A 178 -6.27 -5.72 9.01
N LEU A 179 -6.65 -5.42 7.78
CA LEU A 179 -6.61 -4.08 7.20
C LEU A 179 -8.02 -3.64 6.81
N ARG A 180 -8.50 -2.51 7.35
CA ARG A 180 -9.87 -2.04 7.11
C ARG A 180 -9.92 -0.54 6.85
N THR A 181 -10.47 -0.13 5.71
CA THR A 181 -10.74 1.29 5.44
C THR A 181 -12.12 1.50 4.81
N SER A 182 -12.75 2.67 4.99
CA SER A 182 -14.04 2.92 4.33
C SER A 182 -13.87 3.56 2.95
N SER A 183 -12.89 4.47 2.81
CA SER A 183 -12.69 5.22 1.56
C SER A 183 -11.24 5.38 1.13
N GLY A 184 -10.29 4.82 1.89
CA GLY A 184 -8.87 4.82 1.52
C GLY A 184 -8.49 3.63 0.66
N SER A 185 -7.21 3.61 0.26
CA SER A 185 -6.60 2.46 -0.42
C SER A 185 -5.87 1.57 0.58
N ILE A 186 -5.81 0.28 0.31
CA ILE A 186 -5.01 -0.67 1.06
C ILE A 186 -3.88 -1.15 0.15
N ASN A 187 -2.64 -1.03 0.60
CA ASN A 187 -1.47 -1.59 -0.09
C ASN A 187 -0.73 -2.53 0.87
N ALA A 188 -0.52 -3.78 0.45
CA ALA A 188 0.30 -4.73 1.18
C ALA A 188 1.38 -5.28 0.24
N THR A 189 2.65 -5.18 0.65
CA THR A 189 3.80 -5.58 -0.17
C THR A 189 4.79 -6.41 0.63
N GLY A 190 5.07 -7.65 0.22
CA GLY A 190 5.98 -8.54 0.94
C GLY A 190 5.47 -8.88 2.33
N VAL A 191 4.28 -9.49 2.42
CA VAL A 191 3.62 -9.80 3.70
C VAL A 191 3.51 -11.30 3.88
N ASP A 192 3.98 -11.82 5.01
CA ASP A 192 3.83 -13.22 5.42
C ASP A 192 2.90 -13.27 6.64
N ALA A 193 1.73 -13.88 6.49
CA ALA A 193 0.83 -14.04 7.63
C ALA A 193 0.01 -15.32 7.59
N GLU A 194 -0.17 -15.98 8.75
CA GLU A 194 -1.03 -17.17 8.79
C GLU A 194 -2.46 -16.83 8.35
N SER A 195 -3.01 -15.72 8.83
CA SER A 195 -4.30 -15.19 8.40
C SER A 195 -4.20 -13.73 7.97
N PHE A 196 -4.43 -13.46 6.69
CA PHE A 196 -4.50 -12.11 6.12
C PHE A 196 -5.92 -11.73 5.72
N SER A 197 -6.39 -10.56 6.15
CA SER A 197 -7.69 -10.01 5.74
C SER A 197 -7.59 -8.53 5.39
N ALA A 198 -8.17 -8.14 4.26
CA ALA A 198 -8.20 -6.75 3.82
C ALA A 198 -9.57 -6.35 3.27
N TRP A 199 -10.12 -5.25 3.79
CA TRP A 199 -11.46 -4.78 3.43
C TRP A 199 -11.51 -3.29 3.15
N THR A 200 -12.14 -2.90 2.04
CA THR A 200 -12.49 -1.51 1.75
C THR A 200 -13.91 -1.34 1.23
N SER A 201 -14.63 -0.31 1.69
CA SER A 201 -15.96 -0.01 1.12
C SER A 201 -15.84 0.70 -0.23
N SER A 202 -14.93 1.64 -0.38
CA SER A 202 -14.80 2.47 -1.59
C SER A 202 -13.35 2.90 -1.79
N GLY A 203 -12.56 2.06 -2.43
CA GLY A 203 -11.14 2.31 -2.65
C GLY A 203 -10.49 1.20 -3.44
N SER A 204 -9.18 1.29 -3.61
CA SER A 204 -8.39 0.25 -4.26
C SER A 204 -7.69 -0.62 -3.23
N LEU A 205 -7.55 -1.90 -3.52
CA LEU A 205 -6.78 -2.85 -2.73
C LEU A 205 -5.68 -3.42 -3.63
N SER A 206 -4.42 -3.28 -3.21
CA SER A 206 -3.26 -3.80 -3.92
C SER A 206 -2.50 -4.75 -3.01
N LEU A 207 -2.34 -6.00 -3.45
CA LEU A 207 -1.47 -6.99 -2.81
C LEU A 207 -0.33 -7.32 -3.78
N ASP A 208 0.89 -7.37 -3.26
CA ASP A 208 2.12 -7.69 -4.00
C ASP A 208 2.99 -8.59 -3.11
N ASP A 209 3.29 -9.82 -3.52
CA ASP A 209 4.07 -10.80 -2.74
C ASP A 209 3.47 -11.02 -1.33
N VAL A 210 2.25 -11.57 -1.28
CA VAL A 210 1.54 -11.88 -0.03
C VAL A 210 1.36 -13.39 0.12
N GLU A 211 1.84 -13.94 1.23
CA GLU A 211 1.80 -15.37 1.53
C GLU A 211 1.07 -15.65 2.85
N GLY A 212 0.24 -16.69 2.89
CA GLY A 212 -0.45 -17.08 4.11
C GLY A 212 -1.21 -18.39 4.08
N ALA A 213 -1.73 -18.86 5.21
CA ALA A 213 -2.64 -20.00 5.18
C ALA A 213 -4.00 -19.57 4.62
N THR A 214 -4.50 -18.42 5.07
CA THR A 214 -5.76 -17.82 4.61
C THR A 214 -5.55 -16.38 4.16
N VAL A 215 -5.99 -16.05 2.94
CA VAL A 215 -5.96 -14.69 2.40
C VAL A 215 -7.37 -14.30 1.96
N GLU A 216 -7.94 -13.31 2.62
CA GLU A 216 -9.29 -12.79 2.32
C GLU A 216 -9.25 -11.33 1.92
N THR A 217 -9.91 -10.98 0.82
CA THR A 217 -10.10 -9.59 0.42
C THR A 217 -11.55 -9.29 0.10
N SER A 218 -12.00 -8.08 0.42
CA SER A 218 -13.35 -7.65 0.06
C SER A 218 -13.43 -6.16 -0.25
N THR A 219 -13.99 -5.82 -1.41
CA THR A 219 -14.24 -4.44 -1.84
C THR A 219 -15.70 -4.23 -2.22
N SER A 220 -16.39 -3.27 -1.61
CA SER A 220 -17.78 -2.97 -2.03
C SER A 220 -17.80 -2.22 -3.38
N SER A 221 -16.97 -1.19 -3.53
CA SER A 221 -16.76 -0.48 -4.79
C SER A 221 -15.29 -0.16 -5.02
N GLY A 222 -14.71 -0.52 -6.17
CA GLY A 222 -13.32 -0.19 -6.48
C GLY A 222 -12.60 -1.25 -7.29
N TYR A 223 -11.27 -1.30 -7.15
CA TYR A 223 -10.43 -2.25 -7.89
C TYR A 223 -9.59 -3.07 -6.92
N GLN A 224 -9.41 -4.34 -7.24
CA GLN A 224 -8.46 -5.20 -6.54
C GLN A 224 -7.37 -5.63 -7.52
N TYR A 225 -6.13 -5.30 -7.18
CA TYR A 225 -4.93 -5.70 -7.88
C TYR A 225 -4.17 -6.67 -7.00
N LEU A 226 -3.93 -7.88 -7.50
CA LEU A 226 -3.20 -8.91 -6.77
C LEU A 226 -2.05 -9.40 -7.65
N ASP A 227 -0.83 -9.33 -7.15
CA ASP A 227 0.36 -9.84 -7.80
C ASP A 227 1.09 -10.79 -6.85
N GLU A 228 1.40 -11.99 -7.33
CA GLU A 228 2.16 -13.02 -6.58
C GLU A 228 1.56 -13.33 -5.19
N VAL A 229 0.28 -13.70 -5.14
CA VAL A 229 -0.39 -14.09 -3.88
C VAL A 229 -0.43 -15.61 -3.73
N ARG A 230 0.07 -16.10 -2.58
CA ARG A 230 0.10 -17.53 -2.24
C ARG A 230 -0.73 -17.81 -1.01
N ALA A 231 -1.65 -18.77 -1.10
CA ALA A 231 -2.46 -19.16 0.05
C ALA A 231 -2.82 -20.63 0.09
N THR A 232 -3.19 -21.19 1.25
CA THR A 232 -3.95 -22.46 1.23
C THR A 232 -5.38 -22.17 0.80
N THR A 233 -6.01 -21.17 1.42
CA THR A 233 -7.36 -20.70 1.13
C THR A 233 -7.33 -19.23 0.70
N LEU A 234 -7.84 -18.94 -0.50
CA LEU A 234 -7.89 -17.62 -1.09
C LEU A 234 -9.35 -17.23 -1.35
N ASP A 235 -9.84 -16.14 -0.73
CA ASP A 235 -11.22 -15.66 -0.90
C ASP A 235 -11.25 -14.17 -1.25
N ILE A 236 -11.54 -13.86 -2.51
CA ILE A 236 -11.43 -12.53 -3.10
C ILE A 236 -12.81 -12.10 -3.58
N ARG A 237 -13.38 -11.09 -2.92
CA ARG A 237 -14.74 -10.62 -3.22
C ARG A 237 -14.80 -9.16 -3.63
N CYS A 238 -15.59 -8.86 -4.67
CA CYS A 238 -15.90 -7.52 -5.09
C CYS A 238 -17.41 -7.35 -5.35
N SER A 239 -18.07 -6.33 -4.81
CA SER A 239 -19.47 -6.08 -5.20
C SER A 239 -19.51 -5.35 -6.55
N SER A 240 -18.88 -4.18 -6.64
CA SER A 240 -18.92 -3.33 -7.84
C SER A 240 -17.52 -2.88 -8.24
N GLY A 241 -16.90 -3.56 -9.20
CA GLY A 241 -15.50 -3.33 -9.50
C GLY A 241 -14.85 -4.43 -10.29
N SER A 242 -13.54 -4.34 -10.48
CA SER A 242 -12.78 -5.40 -11.13
C SER A 242 -11.79 -6.05 -10.16
N ILE A 243 -11.55 -7.33 -10.37
CA ILE A 243 -10.48 -8.10 -9.77
C ILE A 243 -9.50 -8.41 -10.90
N ASP A 244 -8.29 -7.88 -10.80
CA ASP A 244 -7.17 -8.17 -11.70
C ASP A 244 -6.07 -8.86 -10.87
N ALA A 245 -5.86 -10.14 -11.10
CA ALA A 245 -4.94 -10.97 -10.33
C ALA A 245 -3.96 -11.72 -11.23
N VAL A 246 -2.68 -11.71 -10.88
CA VAL A 246 -1.61 -12.40 -11.61
C VAL A 246 -0.74 -13.16 -10.64
N GLY A 247 -0.31 -14.36 -11.03
CA GLY A 247 0.62 -15.16 -10.23
C GLY A 247 0.00 -15.76 -8.97
N LEU A 248 -1.30 -16.09 -8.99
CA LEU A 248 -1.96 -16.74 -7.85
C LEU A 248 -1.49 -18.19 -7.69
N ASP A 249 -1.21 -18.62 -6.46
CA ASP A 249 -1.04 -20.04 -6.10
C ASP A 249 -1.90 -20.34 -4.87
N ALA A 250 -2.97 -21.13 -5.06
CA ALA A 250 -3.80 -21.53 -3.93
C ALA A 250 -4.25 -22.98 -4.02
N THR A 251 -4.56 -23.60 -2.88
CA THR A 251 -5.19 -24.93 -2.87
C THR A 251 -6.69 -24.79 -3.11
N GLU A 252 -7.35 -23.87 -2.39
CA GLU A 252 -8.72 -23.46 -2.64
C GLU A 252 -8.77 -21.97 -2.95
N ALA A 253 -9.36 -21.60 -4.08
CA ALA A 253 -9.55 -20.21 -4.47
C ALA A 253 -11.01 -19.92 -4.83
N VAL A 254 -11.54 -18.83 -4.27
CA VAL A 254 -12.86 -18.28 -4.57
C VAL A 254 -12.68 -16.82 -4.99
N LEU A 255 -13.08 -16.51 -6.22
CA LEU A 255 -13.08 -15.15 -6.74
C LEU A 255 -14.50 -14.79 -7.17
N GLU A 256 -15.12 -13.81 -6.50
CA GLU A 256 -16.51 -13.43 -6.76
C GLU A 256 -16.65 -11.94 -7.03
N ALA A 257 -17.27 -11.57 -8.15
CA ALA A 257 -17.67 -10.19 -8.41
C ALA A 257 -19.17 -10.06 -8.72
N SER A 258 -19.91 -9.17 -8.05
CA SER A 258 -21.32 -8.96 -8.43
C SER A 258 -21.43 -8.24 -9.78
N SER A 259 -20.60 -7.22 -10.01
CA SER A 259 -20.48 -6.53 -11.30
C SER A 259 -19.04 -6.13 -11.59
N GLY A 260 -18.66 -6.21 -12.88
CA GLY A 260 -17.31 -5.91 -13.38
C GLY A 260 -16.52 -7.16 -13.79
N ARG A 261 -15.23 -6.99 -14.12
CA ARG A 261 -14.41 -8.07 -14.69
C ARG A 261 -13.67 -8.81 -13.57
N VAL A 262 -13.58 -10.13 -13.68
CA VAL A 262 -12.59 -10.93 -12.95
C VAL A 262 -11.60 -11.48 -13.97
N ALA A 263 -10.39 -10.94 -13.95
CA ALA A 263 -9.25 -11.44 -14.71
C ALA A 263 -8.24 -12.04 -13.71
N ALA A 264 -7.99 -13.34 -13.81
CA ALA A 264 -7.09 -14.04 -12.90
C ALA A 264 -6.13 -14.96 -13.66
N SER A 265 -4.84 -14.91 -13.31
CA SER A 265 -3.83 -15.86 -13.74
C SER A 265 -3.29 -16.65 -12.55
N PHE A 266 -3.35 -17.97 -12.63
CA PHE A 266 -2.77 -18.88 -11.64
C PHE A 266 -1.43 -19.44 -12.12
N THR A 267 -0.53 -19.70 -11.19
CA THR A 267 0.70 -20.42 -11.48
C THR A 267 0.45 -21.93 -11.58
N GLY A 268 1.16 -22.59 -12.50
CA GLY A 268 1.11 -24.05 -12.66
C GLY A 268 0.26 -24.49 -13.85
N PHE A 269 -0.45 -25.61 -13.71
CA PHE A 269 -1.24 -26.19 -14.79
C PHE A 269 -2.73 -26.25 -14.43
N ALA A 270 -3.60 -25.87 -15.37
CA ALA A 270 -5.05 -25.98 -15.20
C ALA A 270 -5.53 -27.40 -14.84
N THR A 271 -4.81 -28.43 -15.29
CA THR A 271 -5.12 -29.83 -14.99
C THR A 271 -4.96 -30.22 -13.53
N ASP A 272 -4.28 -29.39 -12.73
CA ASP A 272 -4.09 -29.63 -11.30
C ASP A 272 -5.31 -29.19 -10.48
N TYR A 273 -6.28 -28.51 -11.12
CA TYR A 273 -7.42 -27.86 -10.46
C TYR A 273 -8.77 -28.38 -10.96
N ASP A 274 -9.73 -28.52 -10.05
CA ASP A 274 -11.16 -28.55 -10.37
C ASP A 274 -11.65 -27.10 -10.51
N ILE A 275 -12.00 -26.71 -11.75
CA ILE A 275 -12.28 -25.33 -12.11
C ILE A 275 -13.78 -25.15 -12.37
N ALA A 276 -14.41 -24.25 -11.60
CA ALA A 276 -15.79 -23.83 -11.77
C ALA A 276 -15.86 -22.31 -12.04
N ALA A 277 -15.84 -21.93 -13.31
CA ALA A 277 -15.99 -20.55 -13.76
C ALA A 277 -17.41 -20.29 -14.30
N SER A 278 -18.05 -19.18 -13.89
CA SER A 278 -19.39 -18.83 -14.36
C SER A 278 -19.68 -17.33 -14.34
N SER A 279 -20.52 -16.88 -15.28
CA SER A 279 -21.13 -15.56 -15.28
C SER A 279 -22.62 -15.67 -15.60
N THR A 280 -23.47 -14.91 -14.92
CA THR A 280 -24.92 -14.87 -15.26
C THR A 280 -25.14 -14.04 -16.52
N SER A 281 -24.50 -12.88 -16.63
CA SER A 281 -24.54 -11.99 -17.78
C SER A 281 -23.15 -11.44 -18.12
N GLY A 282 -22.44 -12.18 -18.97
CA GLY A 282 -21.16 -11.80 -19.56
C GLY A 282 -20.46 -13.00 -20.20
N SER A 283 -19.23 -12.80 -20.69
CA SER A 283 -18.41 -13.88 -21.25
C SER A 283 -17.62 -14.58 -20.16
N VAL A 284 -17.42 -15.89 -20.33
CA VAL A 284 -16.51 -16.69 -19.52
C VAL A 284 -15.48 -17.29 -20.45
N ASP A 285 -14.23 -16.92 -20.25
CA ASP A 285 -13.07 -17.58 -20.83
C ASP A 285 -12.28 -18.25 -19.70
N ALA A 286 -12.15 -19.56 -19.77
CA ALA A 286 -11.47 -20.36 -18.76
C ALA A 286 -11.00 -21.69 -19.38
N PRO A 287 -9.80 -22.18 -19.05
CA PRO A 287 -9.34 -23.49 -19.49
C PRO A 287 -10.15 -24.60 -18.83
N ALA A 288 -10.12 -25.79 -19.45
CA ALA A 288 -10.64 -26.99 -18.84
C ALA A 288 -9.71 -27.44 -17.69
N GLY A 289 -10.25 -27.55 -16.49
CA GLY A 289 -9.60 -28.21 -15.36
C GLY A 289 -9.79 -29.73 -15.38
N THR A 290 -9.43 -30.38 -14.27
CA THR A 290 -9.68 -31.80 -14.01
C THR A 290 -10.74 -31.93 -12.91
N ILE A 291 -11.87 -32.57 -13.22
CA ILE A 291 -12.94 -32.81 -12.25
C ILE A 291 -12.42 -33.67 -11.11
N GLY A 292 -12.62 -33.23 -9.86
CA GLY A 292 -12.17 -33.95 -8.67
C GLY A 292 -10.67 -33.92 -8.42
N ALA A 293 -9.95 -32.95 -8.99
CA ALA A 293 -8.57 -32.68 -8.59
C ALA A 293 -8.49 -32.18 -7.14
N ASP A 294 -7.30 -32.29 -6.54
CA ASP A 294 -7.08 -31.92 -5.14
C ASP A 294 -7.16 -30.41 -4.89
N LYS A 295 -6.80 -29.59 -5.89
CA LYS A 295 -6.95 -28.13 -5.83
C LYS A 295 -8.25 -27.69 -6.49
N ARG A 296 -8.82 -26.57 -6.05
CA ARG A 296 -10.11 -26.07 -6.52
C ARG A 296 -10.12 -24.57 -6.75
N ILE A 297 -10.65 -24.16 -7.90
CA ILE A 297 -10.86 -22.75 -8.26
C ILE A 297 -12.34 -22.53 -8.57
N VAL A 298 -12.95 -21.54 -7.92
CA VAL A 298 -14.31 -21.08 -8.17
C VAL A 298 -14.26 -19.62 -8.56
N VAL A 299 -14.66 -19.29 -9.78
CA VAL A 299 -14.76 -17.90 -10.25
C VAL A 299 -16.20 -17.60 -10.65
N ARG A 300 -16.79 -16.57 -10.04
CA ARG A 300 -18.19 -16.22 -10.29
C ARG A 300 -18.36 -14.73 -10.54
N THR A 301 -19.16 -14.41 -11.54
CA THR A 301 -19.71 -13.07 -11.69
C THR A 301 -21.22 -13.07 -11.92
N THR A 302 -21.91 -11.99 -11.51
CA THR A 302 -23.33 -11.82 -11.88
C THR A 302 -23.46 -11.02 -13.16
N SER A 303 -22.93 -9.80 -13.20
CA SER A 303 -22.96 -8.92 -14.39
C SER A 303 -21.55 -8.49 -14.76
N GLY A 304 -20.81 -9.41 -15.37
CA GLY A 304 -19.36 -9.32 -15.48
C GLY A 304 -18.76 -10.37 -16.40
N SER A 305 -17.52 -10.16 -16.83
CA SER A 305 -16.79 -11.17 -17.61
C SER A 305 -15.76 -11.86 -16.72
N VAL A 306 -15.57 -13.15 -16.96
CA VAL A 306 -14.52 -13.96 -16.34
C VAL A 306 -13.47 -14.27 -17.40
N ASP A 307 -12.21 -14.00 -17.07
CA ASP A 307 -11.03 -14.39 -17.83
C ASP A 307 -10.08 -15.10 -16.86
N LEU A 308 -9.99 -16.42 -16.99
CA LEU A 308 -9.12 -17.26 -16.17
C LEU A 308 -8.03 -17.84 -17.06
N SER A 309 -6.78 -17.61 -16.66
CA SER A 309 -5.61 -18.11 -17.37
C SER A 309 -4.63 -18.77 -16.39
N PHE A 310 -3.65 -19.45 -16.96
CA PHE A 310 -2.58 -20.09 -16.19
C PHE A 310 -1.25 -19.73 -16.82
N ASP A 311 -0.37 -19.16 -16.00
CA ASP A 311 1.01 -18.96 -16.37
C ASP A 311 1.80 -20.20 -16.00
N ARG A 312 2.43 -20.79 -17.01
CA ARG A 312 3.46 -21.82 -16.79
C ARG A 312 4.60 -21.10 -16.11
N GLY A 313 4.60 -21.12 -14.78
CA GLY A 313 5.54 -20.37 -13.96
C GLY A 313 6.95 -20.42 -14.54
N ALA A 314 7.63 -19.28 -14.56
CA ALA A 314 9.04 -19.24 -14.86
C ALA A 314 9.74 -20.29 -13.99
N SER A 315 10.39 -21.24 -14.65
CA SER A 315 11.22 -22.26 -14.03
C SER A 315 12.16 -21.64 -12.98
N ALA A 316 12.18 -22.24 -11.79
CA ALA A 316 13.29 -22.24 -10.82
C ALA A 316 14.46 -21.31 -11.16
N GLY A 317 14.40 -20.07 -10.65
CA GLY A 317 15.47 -19.08 -10.65
C GLY A 317 15.96 -18.77 -9.23
N ALA A 318 16.07 -19.79 -8.37
CA ALA A 318 16.79 -19.66 -7.11
C ALA A 318 18.30 -19.58 -7.39
N ALA A 319 18.80 -18.38 -7.65
CA ALA A 319 20.17 -17.98 -7.40
C ALA A 319 20.26 -16.45 -7.42
N ASN A 320 20.08 -15.83 -6.25
CA ASN A 320 21.07 -14.96 -5.60
C ASN A 320 20.38 -13.96 -4.65
N ARG A 321 19.88 -14.44 -3.52
CA ARG A 321 19.85 -13.66 -2.28
C ARG A 321 20.83 -14.32 -1.32
N GLY A 322 21.99 -13.69 -1.19
CA GLY A 322 23.01 -13.99 -0.20
C GLY A 322 23.55 -12.66 0.29
N ASP A 323 23.26 -12.37 1.54
CA ASP A 323 23.44 -11.09 2.21
C ASP A 323 24.90 -10.82 2.64
N ASN A 324 25.21 -9.52 2.75
CA ASN A 324 26.22 -8.83 3.57
C ASN A 324 27.65 -9.38 3.76
N THR A 325 28.65 -8.54 3.43
CA THR A 325 29.57 -7.88 4.39
C THR A 325 30.72 -7.17 3.65
N ALA A 326 30.85 -5.86 3.84
CA ALA A 326 32.12 -5.15 3.62
C ALA A 326 33.05 -5.38 4.82
N PRO A 327 34.37 -5.48 4.60
CA PRO A 327 35.19 -4.34 5.00
C PRO A 327 36.22 -3.94 3.94
N GLY A 328 36.69 -2.70 4.05
CA GLY A 328 37.37 -1.98 2.98
C GLY A 328 38.79 -2.42 2.61
N GLY A 329 39.22 -1.84 1.48
CA GLY A 329 40.60 -1.51 1.20
C GLY A 329 41.36 -2.47 0.28
N ALA A 330 41.41 -2.18 -1.02
CA ALA A 330 42.65 -1.91 -1.76
C ALA A 330 42.41 -1.89 -3.29
N SER A 331 42.91 -0.82 -3.90
CA SER A 331 43.14 -0.65 -5.33
C SER A 331 43.92 -1.83 -5.95
N ARG A 332 43.50 -2.31 -7.14
CA ARG A 332 44.33 -2.38 -8.38
C ARG A 332 43.69 -3.25 -9.49
N ASN A 333 43.57 -2.61 -10.65
CA ASN A 333 43.85 -3.09 -12.03
C ASN A 333 43.24 -4.40 -12.57
N GLY A 334 42.59 -4.27 -13.73
CA GLY A 334 42.57 -5.32 -14.77
C GLY A 334 41.24 -5.53 -15.46
N ALA A 335 40.78 -4.57 -16.26
CA ALA A 335 39.69 -4.79 -17.22
C ALA A 335 40.29 -5.33 -18.53
N ASP A 336 40.02 -6.59 -18.87
CA ASP A 336 40.24 -7.14 -20.21
C ASP A 336 38.88 -7.30 -20.90
N ILE A 337 38.59 -6.36 -21.80
CA ILE A 337 37.49 -6.43 -22.76
C ILE A 337 38.07 -7.06 -24.04
N PRO A 338 37.52 -8.17 -24.58
CA PRO A 338 38.03 -8.75 -25.81
C PRO A 338 37.75 -7.84 -27.01
N ALA A 339 38.79 -7.47 -27.75
CA ALA A 339 38.70 -6.66 -28.97
C ALA A 339 38.11 -7.44 -30.16
N ALA A 340 37.31 -6.74 -30.97
CA ALA A 340 36.69 -7.27 -32.19
C ALA A 340 37.72 -7.61 -33.30
N PRO A 341 37.45 -8.62 -34.16
CA PRO A 341 38.42 -9.09 -35.16
C PRO A 341 38.62 -8.10 -36.32
N ALA A 342 39.87 -8.01 -36.80
CA ALA A 342 40.29 -7.12 -37.88
C ALA A 342 39.83 -7.61 -39.28
N ALA A 343 39.44 -6.66 -40.13
CA ALA A 343 39.00 -6.89 -41.50
C ALA A 343 40.17 -7.25 -42.46
N PRO A 344 39.93 -8.07 -43.50
CA PRO A 344 40.98 -8.57 -44.40
C PRO A 344 41.51 -7.49 -45.38
N ALA A 345 42.80 -7.61 -45.74
CA ALA A 345 43.54 -6.66 -46.56
C ALA A 345 43.13 -6.66 -48.05
N ALA A 346 43.12 -5.47 -48.65
CA ALA A 346 42.76 -5.24 -50.05
C ALA A 346 43.90 -5.61 -51.04
N PRO A 347 43.58 -6.07 -52.26
CA PRO A 347 44.57 -6.52 -53.24
C PRO A 347 45.32 -5.35 -53.93
N ALA A 348 46.59 -5.61 -54.26
CA ALA A 348 47.51 -4.64 -54.87
C ALA A 348 47.19 -4.34 -56.34
N ALA A 349 47.35 -3.07 -56.73
CA ALA A 349 47.12 -2.57 -58.09
C ALA A 349 48.29 -2.85 -59.05
N PRO A 350 48.03 -3.04 -60.36
CA PRO A 350 49.08 -3.34 -61.34
C PRO A 350 49.86 -2.10 -61.81
N ALA A 351 51.13 -2.34 -62.16
CA ALA A 351 52.14 -1.33 -62.49
C ALA A 351 51.94 -0.67 -63.87
N THR A 352 52.34 0.60 -63.94
CA THR A 352 52.32 1.48 -65.10
C THR A 352 53.38 1.11 -66.14
N SER A 353 53.01 1.19 -67.43
CA SER A 353 53.93 1.35 -68.57
C SER A 353 53.80 2.75 -69.14
#